data_AF-A0AAD6ZSN6-F1
#
_entry.id   AF-A0AAD6ZSN6-F1
#
_cell.length_a   1.000
_cell.length_b   1.000
_cell.length_c   1.000
_cell.angle_alpha   90.00
_cell.angle_beta   90.00
_cell.angle_gamma   90.00
#
_symmetry.space_group_name_H-M   'P 1'
#
loop_
_entity.id
_entity.type
_entity.pdbx_description
1 polymer ?
#
loop_
_entity_poly.entity_id
_entity_poly.type
_entity_poly.pdbx_seq_one_letter_code
_entity_poly.pdbx_strand_id
1 'polypeptide(L)'
;MHLHQHPRIPQNDPAERYITAEEIHRRAVKEVYEFCFRNDLSAVWSYMWNCWYCPKQWPLWARAMCDAIARLKTTMIVESMWKHIKCRDLAQFNRPRLDLVTHLIFTGLLPRVQRTLDYV
;
A
#
# COMPACT_ATOMS: atom_id res chain seq x y z
N MET A 1 1.09 -4.08 -7.51
CA MET A 1 2.19 -4.16 -6.51
C MET A 1 3.16 -2.96 -6.58
N HIS A 2 3.55 -2.46 -7.77
CA HIS A 2 4.60 -1.42 -7.93
C HIS A 2 4.29 -0.05 -7.30
N LEU A 3 3.03 0.41 -7.37
CA LEU A 3 2.60 1.70 -6.82
C LEU A 3 2.94 1.86 -5.33
N HIS A 4 2.91 0.77 -4.56
CA HIS A 4 3.05 0.79 -3.11
C HIS A 4 4.47 0.53 -2.63
N GLN A 5 5.40 0.20 -3.53
CA GLN A 5 6.79 -0.01 -3.19
C GLN A 5 7.45 1.32 -2.81
N HIS A 6 8.25 1.30 -1.74
CA HIS A 6 8.90 2.48 -1.22
C HIS A 6 10.22 2.08 -0.52
N PRO A 7 11.32 2.83 -0.67
CA PRO A 7 12.61 2.46 -0.10
C PRO A 7 12.63 2.20 1.40
N ARG A 8 11.78 2.91 2.15
CA ARG A 8 11.65 2.77 3.61
C ARG A 8 10.67 1.68 4.08
N ILE A 9 9.96 1.02 3.16
CA ILE A 9 9.05 -0.08 3.49
C ILE A 9 9.80 -1.38 3.23
N PRO A 10 10.04 -2.22 4.26
CA PRO A 10 10.69 -3.51 4.04
C PRO A 10 9.81 -4.36 3.12
N GLN A 11 10.43 -4.95 2.09
CA GLN A 11 9.80 -6.07 1.38
C GLN A 11 9.93 -7.32 2.26
N ASN A 12 9.06 -8.32 2.05
CA ASN A 12 9.07 -9.63 2.74
C ASN A 12 10.31 -10.48 2.37
N ASP A 13 11.49 -9.87 2.39
CA ASP A 13 12.77 -10.47 2.10
C ASP A 13 13.41 -10.88 3.44
N PRO A 14 13.80 -12.15 3.63
CA PRO A 14 14.41 -12.63 4.88
C PRO A 14 15.68 -11.87 5.30
N ALA A 15 16.27 -11.06 4.41
CA ALA A 15 17.48 -10.29 4.69
C ALA A 15 17.22 -8.84 5.18
N GLU A 16 15.97 -8.41 5.41
CA GLU A 16 15.60 -7.03 5.82
C GLU A 16 16.26 -5.93 4.97
N ARG A 17 16.50 -6.20 3.69
CA ARG A 17 17.21 -5.24 2.83
C ARG A 17 16.27 -4.13 2.39
N TYR A 18 16.59 -2.91 2.81
CA TYR A 18 16.02 -1.71 2.19
C TYR A 18 16.54 -1.58 0.76
N ILE A 19 15.63 -1.37 -0.17
CA ILE A 19 15.92 -1.29 -1.60
C ILE A 19 15.87 0.18 -2.01
N THR A 20 16.82 0.62 -2.84
CA THR A 20 16.84 2.00 -3.34
C THR A 20 15.69 2.26 -4.31
N ALA A 21 15.31 3.53 -4.48
CA ALA A 21 14.25 3.94 -5.40
C ALA A 21 14.52 3.51 -6.86
N GLU A 22 15.78 3.62 -7.28
CA GLU A 22 16.25 3.20 -8.60
C GLU A 22 16.15 1.68 -8.78
N GLU A 23 16.52 0.91 -7.75
CA GLU A 23 16.42 -0.55 -7.81
C GLU A 23 14.96 -1.01 -7.84
N ILE A 24 14.05 -0.32 -7.12
CA ILE A 24 12.61 -0.54 -7.20
C ILE A 24 12.10 -0.30 -8.63
N HIS A 25 12.50 0.82 -9.25
CA HIS A 25 12.13 1.14 -10.62
C HIS A 25 12.64 0.08 -11.61
N ARG A 26 13.92 -0.27 -11.54
CA ARG A 26 14.56 -1.26 -12.40
C ARG A 26 13.87 -2.62 -12.31
N ARG A 27 13.54 -3.08 -11.10
CA ARG A 27 12.82 -4.34 -10.88
C ARG A 27 11.42 -4.30 -11.50
N ALA A 28 10.67 -3.23 -11.25
CA ALA A 28 9.31 -3.07 -11.79
C ALA A 28 9.29 -3.02 -13.32
N VAL A 29 10.23 -2.30 -13.94
CA VAL A 29 10.43 -2.24 -15.40
C VAL A 29 10.73 -3.62 -15.96
N LYS A 30 11.68 -4.33 -15.36
CA LYS A 30 12.09 -5.66 -15.79
C LYS A 30 10.94 -6.68 -15.69
N GLU A 31 10.21 -6.67 -14.59
CA GLU A 31 9.07 -7.56 -14.38
C GLU A 31 8.00 -7.38 -15.46
N VAL A 32 7.61 -6.13 -15.75
CA VAL A 32 6.61 -5.84 -16.80
C VAL A 32 7.15 -6.17 -18.18
N TYR A 33 8.40 -5.84 -18.48
CA TYR A 33 9.02 -6.17 -19.75
C TYR A 33 9.04 -7.68 -19.99
N GLU A 34 9.51 -8.47 -19.02
CA GLU A 34 9.57 -9.93 -19.11
C GLU A 34 8.17 -10.54 -19.21
N PHE A 35 7.19 -9.98 -18.52
CA PHE A 35 5.80 -10.41 -18.65
C PHE A 35 5.28 -10.14 -20.07
N CYS A 36 5.45 -8.93 -20.60
CA CYS A 36 4.99 -8.60 -21.94
C CYS A 36 5.73 -9.40 -23.02
N PHE A 37 7.05 -9.58 -22.89
CA PHE A 37 7.87 -10.34 -23.81
C PHE A 37 7.44 -11.81 -23.88
N ARG A 38 7.22 -12.46 -22.73
CA ARG A 38 6.78 -13.87 -22.67
C ARG A 38 5.39 -14.10 -23.26
N ASN A 39 4.54 -13.07 -23.31
CA ASN A 39 3.17 -13.17 -23.83
C ASN A 39 3.00 -12.51 -25.22
N ASP A 40 4.11 -12.13 -25.88
CA ASP A 40 4.11 -11.43 -27.17
C ASP A 40 3.28 -10.13 -27.19
N LEU A 41 3.23 -9.42 -26.06
CA LEU A 41 2.45 -8.20 -25.86
C LEU A 41 3.30 -6.94 -26.12
N SER A 42 3.97 -6.87 -27.27
CA SER A 42 4.88 -5.77 -27.62
C SER A 42 4.21 -4.39 -27.65
N ALA A 43 2.98 -4.31 -28.15
CA ALA A 43 2.18 -3.07 -28.16
C ALA A 43 1.77 -2.62 -26.75
N VAL A 44 1.49 -3.57 -25.85
CA VAL A 44 1.18 -3.26 -24.44
C VAL A 44 2.42 -2.72 -23.74
N TRP A 45 3.57 -3.34 -23.99
CA TRP A 45 4.85 -2.86 -23.45
C TRP A 45 5.14 -1.42 -23.88
N SER A 46 5.00 -1.10 -25.17
CA SER A 46 5.27 0.25 -25.68
C SER A 46 4.37 1.30 -25.02
N TYR A 47 3.08 0.98 -24.85
CA TYR A 47 2.14 1.83 -24.12
C TYR A 47 2.54 1.99 -22.65
N MET A 48 2.82 0.89 -21.94
CA MET A 48 3.19 0.92 -20.53
C MET A 48 4.47 1.70 -20.28
N TRP A 49 5.48 1.55 -21.14
CA TRP A 49 6.71 2.31 -21.07
C TRP A 49 6.46 3.81 -21.23
N ASN A 50 5.75 4.20 -22.29
CA ASN A 50 5.52 5.61 -22.60
C ASN A 50 4.64 6.32 -21.56
N CYS A 51 3.67 5.62 -20.97
CA CYS A 51 2.73 6.21 -20.03
C CYS A 51 3.13 6.09 -18.55
N TRP A 52 3.88 5.05 -18.17
CA TRP A 52 4.13 4.77 -16.75
C TRP A 52 5.60 4.56 -16.41
N TYR A 53 6.32 3.73 -17.16
CA TYR A 53 7.63 3.25 -16.71
C TYR A 53 8.81 4.08 -17.19
N CYS A 54 8.64 4.97 -18.18
CA CYS A 54 9.73 5.84 -18.59
C CYS A 54 10.12 6.82 -17.45
N PRO A 55 11.40 7.23 -17.37
CA PRO A 55 11.91 8.05 -16.27
C PRO A 55 11.16 9.36 -16.04
N LYS A 56 10.54 9.92 -17.09
CA LYS A 56 9.75 11.16 -17.00
C LYS A 56 8.40 10.96 -16.33
N GLN A 57 7.77 9.79 -16.53
CA GLN A 57 6.42 9.51 -16.02
C GLN A 57 6.46 8.81 -14.65
N TRP A 58 7.48 7.99 -14.41
CA TRP A 58 7.61 7.20 -13.19
C TRP A 58 7.42 8.01 -11.88
N PRO A 59 8.05 9.20 -11.70
CA PRO A 59 7.88 9.98 -10.48
C PRO A 59 6.46 10.50 -10.24
N LEU A 60 5.62 10.57 -11.29
CA LEU A 60 4.27 11.14 -11.19
C LEU A 60 3.29 10.19 -10.49
N TRP A 61 3.57 8.90 -10.47
CA TRP A 61 2.66 7.90 -9.89
C TRP A 61 3.33 6.95 -8.91
N ALA A 62 4.61 6.62 -9.09
CA ALA A 62 5.29 5.66 -8.24
C ALA A 62 5.70 6.29 -6.90
N ARG A 63 5.31 5.66 -5.78
CA ARG A 63 5.71 6.11 -4.45
C ARG A 63 7.21 5.99 -4.19
N ALA A 64 7.90 5.11 -4.92
CA ALA A 64 9.32 4.87 -4.74
C ALA A 64 10.20 6.10 -4.96
N MET A 65 9.75 7.06 -5.77
CA MET A 65 10.48 8.31 -6.06
C MET A 65 10.18 9.44 -5.07
N CYS A 66 9.26 9.25 -4.13
CA CYS A 66 8.96 10.24 -3.11
C CYS A 66 9.78 9.94 -1.86
N ASP A 67 10.48 10.94 -1.32
CA ASP A 67 11.26 10.78 -0.08
C ASP A 67 10.37 10.57 1.15
N ALA A 68 9.13 11.06 1.09
CA ALA A 68 8.15 10.99 2.16
C ALA A 68 7.09 9.92 1.88
N ILE A 69 6.84 9.07 2.88
CA ILE A 69 5.66 8.22 2.87
C ILE A 69 4.45 9.11 3.12
N ALA A 70 3.65 9.37 2.09
CA ALA A 70 2.44 10.16 2.20
C ALA A 70 1.48 9.52 3.22
N ARG A 71 1.44 10.07 4.45
CA ARG A 71 0.46 9.71 5.49
C ARG A 71 -0.97 10.07 5.06
N LEU A 72 -1.15 11.02 4.14
CA LEU A 72 -2.45 11.64 3.83
C LEU A 72 -3.40 10.82 2.97
N LYS A 73 -3.00 9.68 2.37
CA LYS A 73 -4.00 8.73 1.81
C LYS A 73 -4.77 7.96 2.90
N THR A 74 -4.38 8.10 4.16
CA THR A 74 -5.04 7.38 5.25
C THR A 74 -6.24 8.12 5.82
N THR A 75 -6.56 9.38 5.48
CA THR A 75 -7.75 10.03 6.06
C THR A 75 -9.01 9.22 5.77
N MET A 76 -9.26 8.84 4.52
CA MET A 76 -10.46 8.07 4.18
C MET A 76 -10.49 6.65 4.79
N ILE A 77 -9.34 5.96 4.84
CA ILE A 77 -9.26 4.60 5.45
C ILE A 77 -9.38 4.68 6.97
N VAL A 78 -8.73 5.68 7.58
CA VAL A 78 -8.80 5.93 9.02
C VAL A 78 -10.20 6.42 9.38
N GLU A 79 -10.83 7.26 8.57
CA GLU A 79 -12.21 7.72 8.73
C GLU A 79 -13.22 6.59 8.55
N SER A 80 -13.04 5.69 7.57
CA SER A 80 -13.90 4.52 7.40
C SER A 80 -13.74 3.54 8.56
N MET A 81 -12.50 3.34 9.03
CA MET A 81 -12.21 2.59 10.25
C MET A 81 -12.90 3.24 11.46
N TRP A 82 -12.75 4.55 11.65
CA TRP A 82 -13.40 5.30 12.72
C TRP A 82 -14.92 5.27 12.60
N LYS A 83 -15.49 5.28 11.39
CA LYS A 83 -16.93 5.12 11.16
C LYS A 83 -17.39 3.77 11.68
N HIS A 84 -16.68 2.67 11.40
CA HIS A 84 -17.02 1.37 11.94
C HIS A 84 -16.94 1.34 13.47
N ILE A 85 -15.85 1.85 14.06
CA ILE A 85 -15.68 1.92 15.51
C ILE A 85 -16.84 2.73 16.15
N LYS A 86 -17.16 3.91 15.61
CA LYS A 86 -18.18 4.82 16.15
C LYS A 86 -19.61 4.27 15.98
N CYS A 87 -19.97 3.87 14.75
CA CYS A 87 -21.35 3.51 14.41
C CYS A 87 -21.74 2.10 14.82
N ARG A 88 -20.77 1.22 15.07
CA ARG A 88 -21.05 -0.19 15.33
C ARG A 88 -20.70 -0.61 16.73
N ASP A 89 -19.50 -0.27 17.17
CA ASP A 89 -18.98 -0.78 18.43
C ASP A 89 -19.22 0.22 19.58
N LEU A 90 -19.16 1.52 19.31
CA LEU A 90 -19.41 2.59 20.29
C LEU A 90 -20.82 3.17 20.25
N ALA A 91 -21.72 2.65 19.40
CA ALA A 91 -23.04 3.25 19.16
C ALA A 91 -23.91 3.33 20.43
N GLN A 92 -23.73 2.40 21.36
CA GLN A 92 -24.50 2.32 22.60
C GLN A 92 -23.88 3.13 23.76
N PHE A 93 -22.66 3.64 23.58
CA PHE A 93 -21.93 4.35 24.62
C PHE A 93 -21.98 5.86 24.37
N ASN A 94 -22.59 6.60 25.30
CA ASN A 94 -22.52 8.05 25.27
C ASN A 94 -21.18 8.50 25.88
N ARG A 95 -20.35 9.20 25.09
CA ARG A 95 -18.99 9.65 25.47
C ARG A 95 -18.10 8.54 26.06
N PRO A 96 -17.73 7.53 25.25
CA PRO A 96 -16.87 6.44 25.72
C PRO A 96 -15.52 6.99 26.22
N ARG A 97 -15.05 6.47 27.34
CA ARG A 97 -13.71 6.77 27.86
C ARG A 97 -12.65 6.20 26.92
N LEU A 98 -11.46 6.82 26.89
CA LEU A 98 -10.36 6.38 26.05
C LEU A 98 -10.01 4.89 26.27
N ASP A 99 -10.04 4.44 27.52
CA ASP A 99 -9.74 3.07 27.92
C ASP A 99 -10.68 2.02 27.28
N LEU A 100 -11.98 2.34 27.21
CA LEU A 100 -12.97 1.50 26.54
C LEU A 100 -12.69 1.43 25.03
N VAL A 101 -12.32 2.55 24.42
CA VAL A 101 -11.97 2.61 23.00
C VAL A 101 -10.72 1.78 22.71
N THR A 102 -9.68 1.87 23.54
CA THR A 102 -8.46 1.07 23.38
C THR A 102 -8.74 -0.41 23.55
N HIS A 103 -9.50 -0.80 24.56
CA HIS A 103 -9.90 -2.19 24.76
C HIS A 103 -10.63 -2.75 23.53
N LEU A 104 -11.53 -1.96 22.95
CA LEU A 104 -12.33 -2.35 21.80
C LEU A 104 -11.48 -2.46 20.51
N ILE A 105 -10.48 -1.60 20.35
CA ILE A 105 -9.50 -1.71 19.26
C ILE A 105 -8.74 -3.04 19.36
N PHE A 106 -8.26 -3.42 20.54
CA PHE A 106 -7.50 -4.66 20.73
C PHE A 106 -8.37 -5.92 20.60
N THR A 107 -9.58 -5.91 21.15
CA THR A 107 -10.43 -7.11 21.21
C THR A 107 -11.32 -7.30 19.98
N GLY A 108 -11.77 -6.20 19.36
CA GLY A 108 -12.67 -6.23 18.21
C GLY A 108 -11.94 -5.98 16.90
N LEU A 109 -11.27 -4.83 16.80
CA LEU A 109 -10.78 -4.33 15.52
C LEU A 109 -9.55 -5.08 15.02
N LEU A 110 -8.53 -5.27 15.87
CA LEU A 110 -7.29 -5.96 15.48
C LEU A 110 -7.55 -7.37 14.94
N PRO A 111 -8.30 -8.25 15.62
CA PRO A 111 -8.56 -9.61 15.13
C PRO A 111 -9.38 -9.66 13.84
N ARG A 112 -10.11 -8.59 13.52
CA ARG A 112 -10.86 -8.47 12.26
C ARG A 112 -9.93 -8.09 11.12
N VAL A 113 -9.05 -7.12 11.36
CA VAL A 113 -8.03 -6.72 10.39
C VAL A 113 -7.06 -7.86 10.11
N GLN A 114 -6.63 -8.58 11.14
CA GLN A 114 -5.78 -9.78 10.99
C GLN A 114 -6.45 -10.82 10.09
N ARG A 115 -7.70 -11.18 10.36
CA ARG A 115 -8.45 -12.10 9.48
C ARG A 115 -8.49 -11.61 8.03
N THR A 116 -8.75 -10.32 7.80
CA THR A 116 -8.74 -9.78 6.43
C THR A 116 -7.37 -9.88 5.76
N LEU A 117 -6.29 -9.69 6.51
CA LEU A 117 -4.93 -9.85 5.98
C LEU A 117 -4.59 -11.31 5.69
N ASP A 118 -5.08 -12.27 6.49
CA ASP A 118 -4.83 -13.70 6.27
C ASP A 118 -5.52 -14.24 5.00
N TYR A 119 -6.55 -13.55 4.49
CA TYR A 119 -7.23 -13.90 3.24
C TYR A 119 -6.62 -13.27 1.98
N VAL A 120 -5.64 -12.37 2.12
CA VAL A 120 -4.97 -11.66 1.00
C VAL A 120 -3.62 -12.28 0.71
#